data_AF-Q6MU62-F1
#
_entry.id   AF-Q6MU62-F1
#
_cell.length_a   1.000
_cell.length_b   1.000
_cell.length_c   1.000
_cell.angle_alpha   90.00
_cell.angle_beta   90.00
_cell.angle_gamma   90.00
#
_symmetry.space_group_name_H-M   'P 1'
#
loop_
_entity.id
_entity.type
_entity.pdbx_description
1 polymer ?
#
loop_
_entity_poly.entity_id
_entity_poly.type
_entity_poly.pdbx_seq_one_letter_code
_entity_poly.pdbx_strand_id
1 'polypeptide(L)'
;MKKSKVFKELKDIDKFTKEQHEKQVNQTIESVYDSDDFKMNFYDYQQAKKLRWIGWLIVFLIFIIGSLIGALVGYLTLNVSSLDNWKGINYFNVLYTTILFFIGFVIGVIKNRQATNFFNDRRRRYQKTLELSEAKLIRLKKIFYLSGLLMLVLTIILFLVFKI
;
A
#
# COMPACT_ATOMS: atom_id res chain seq x y z
N MET A 1 -61.50 18.97 -6.11
CA MET A 1 -60.89 17.86 -6.88
C MET A 1 -59.76 18.28 -7.84
N LYS A 2 -59.81 19.45 -8.49
CA LYS A 2 -58.73 19.93 -9.40
C LYS A 2 -57.35 20.14 -8.74
N LYS A 3 -57.29 20.69 -7.52
CA LYS A 3 -56.03 20.96 -6.81
C LYS A 3 -55.19 19.71 -6.52
N SER A 4 -55.80 18.55 -6.24
CA SER A 4 -55.04 17.32 -5.93
C SER A 4 -54.44 16.65 -7.18
N LYS A 5 -55.03 16.89 -8.36
CA LYS A 5 -54.53 16.37 -9.63
C LYS A 5 -53.28 17.13 -10.08
N VAL A 6 -53.33 18.46 -9.99
CA VAL A 6 -52.18 19.35 -10.22
C VAL A 6 -51.02 19.04 -9.26
N PHE A 7 -51.32 18.76 -7.98
CA PHE A 7 -50.29 18.41 -7.00
C PHE A 7 -49.62 17.06 -7.28
N LYS A 8 -50.37 16.08 -7.81
CA LYS A 8 -49.80 14.80 -8.27
C LYS A 8 -48.93 15.01 -9.50
N GLU A 9 -49.41 15.76 -10.49
CA GLU A 9 -48.65 16.07 -11.70
C GLU A 9 -47.32 16.80 -11.38
N LEU A 10 -47.34 17.78 -10.47
CA LEU A 10 -46.13 18.46 -10.01
C LEU A 10 -45.14 17.50 -9.33
N LYS A 11 -45.64 16.57 -8.49
CA LYS A 11 -44.81 15.56 -7.84
C LYS A 11 -44.19 14.58 -8.82
N ASP A 12 -44.95 14.20 -9.86
CA ASP A 12 -44.48 13.31 -10.92
C ASP A 12 -43.44 14.02 -11.80
N ILE A 13 -43.60 15.31 -12.08
CA ILE A 13 -42.60 16.15 -12.77
C ILE A 13 -41.32 16.23 -11.94
N ASP A 14 -41.39 16.53 -10.65
CA ASP A 14 -40.21 16.59 -9.76
C ASP A 14 -39.45 15.27 -9.73
N LYS A 15 -40.18 14.16 -9.63
CA LYS A 15 -39.59 12.81 -9.65
C LYS A 15 -38.90 12.54 -10.98
N PHE A 16 -39.54 12.87 -12.10
CA PHE A 16 -38.99 12.72 -13.43
C PHE A 16 -37.72 13.58 -13.61
N THR A 17 -37.75 14.84 -13.19
CA THR A 17 -36.59 15.75 -13.27
C THR A 17 -35.42 15.22 -12.44
N LYS A 18 -35.68 14.69 -11.25
CA LYS A 18 -34.64 14.05 -10.42
C LYS A 18 -34.04 12.82 -11.10
N GLU A 19 -34.87 11.93 -11.64
CA GLU A 19 -34.42 10.73 -12.36
C GLU A 19 -33.60 11.09 -13.61
N GLN A 20 -34.01 12.11 -14.36
CA GLN A 20 -33.25 12.59 -15.53
C GLN A 20 -31.91 13.20 -15.12
N HIS A 21 -31.87 13.97 -14.03
CA HIS A 21 -30.62 14.51 -13.51
C HIS A 21 -29.67 13.40 -13.05
N GLU A 22 -30.17 12.40 -12.31
CA GLU A 22 -29.37 11.23 -11.91
C GLU A 22 -28.84 10.46 -13.12
N LYS A 23 -29.66 10.26 -14.16
CA LYS A 23 -29.22 9.64 -15.42
C LYS A 23 -28.13 10.45 -16.11
N GLN A 24 -28.30 11.77 -16.22
CA GLN A 24 -27.32 12.64 -16.86
C GLN A 24 -25.98 12.64 -16.11
N VAL A 25 -26.03 12.69 -14.77
CA VAL A 25 -24.83 12.60 -13.91
C VAL A 25 -24.15 11.25 -14.11
N ASN A 26 -24.89 10.14 -14.09
CA ASN A 26 -24.33 8.80 -14.28
C ASN A 26 -23.70 8.62 -15.68
N GLN A 27 -24.37 9.08 -16.73
CA GLN A 27 -23.84 9.03 -18.09
C GLN A 27 -22.57 9.85 -18.24
N THR A 28 -22.51 11.03 -17.63
CA THR A 28 -21.30 11.87 -17.63
C THR A 28 -20.15 11.14 -16.92
N ILE A 29 -20.43 10.52 -15.78
CA ILE A 29 -19.44 9.74 -15.03
C ILE A 29 -18.96 8.54 -15.86
N GLU A 30 -19.87 7.77 -16.47
CA GLU A 30 -19.53 6.64 -17.35
C GLU A 30 -18.65 7.08 -18.52
N SER A 31 -18.99 8.19 -19.19
CA SER A 31 -18.19 8.70 -20.31
C SER A 31 -16.75 9.04 -19.92
N VAL A 32 -16.51 9.50 -18.68
CA VAL A 32 -15.16 9.79 -18.19
C VAL A 32 -14.41 8.49 -17.91
N TYR A 33 -15.04 7.49 -17.31
CA TYR A 33 -14.42 6.19 -17.07
C TYR A 33 -14.17 5.39 -18.36
N ASP A 34 -15.03 5.58 -19.36
CA ASP A 34 -14.90 4.94 -20.67
C ASP A 34 -13.95 5.66 -21.62
N SER A 35 -13.55 6.89 -21.30
CA SER A 35 -12.57 7.64 -22.08
C SER A 35 -11.24 6.88 -22.18
N ASP A 36 -10.64 6.92 -23.38
CA ASP A 36 -9.36 6.29 -23.64
C ASP A 36 -8.25 6.86 -22.75
N ASP A 37 -8.31 8.16 -22.45
CA ASP A 37 -7.38 8.84 -21.54
C ASP A 37 -7.43 8.25 -20.12
N PHE A 38 -8.63 8.00 -19.58
CA PHE A 38 -8.76 7.38 -18.26
C PHE A 38 -8.21 5.94 -18.27
N LYS A 39 -8.55 5.17 -19.32
CA LYS A 39 -8.08 3.78 -19.48
C LYS A 39 -6.56 3.70 -19.60
N MET A 40 -5.94 4.60 -20.38
CA MET A 40 -4.49 4.69 -20.51
C MET A 40 -3.81 5.05 -19.19
N ASN A 41 -4.27 6.10 -18.51
CA ASN A 41 -3.72 6.51 -17.22
C ASN A 41 -3.84 5.39 -16.16
N PHE A 42 -4.97 4.67 -16.16
CA PHE A 42 -5.16 3.53 -15.29
C PHE A 42 -4.22 2.36 -15.62
N TYR A 43 -4.02 2.06 -16.90
CA TYR A 43 -3.10 1.01 -17.34
C TYR A 43 -1.66 1.32 -16.92
N ASP A 44 -1.19 2.53 -17.17
CA ASP A 44 0.15 2.98 -16.80
C ASP A 44 0.35 2.95 -15.28
N TYR A 45 -0.67 3.39 -14.53
CA TYR A 45 -0.68 3.28 -13.07
C TYR A 45 -0.53 1.83 -12.60
N GLN A 46 -1.28 0.89 -13.18
CA GLN A 46 -1.19 -0.53 -12.81
C GLN A 46 0.18 -1.12 -13.14
N GLN A 47 0.74 -0.76 -14.30
CA GLN A 47 2.06 -1.20 -14.71
C GLN A 47 3.17 -0.63 -13.81
N ALA A 48 3.03 0.63 -13.40
CA ALA A 48 3.91 1.31 -12.44
C ALA A 48 3.78 0.77 -11.01
N LYS A 49 2.62 0.24 -10.63
CA LYS A 49 2.37 -0.34 -9.30
C LYS A 49 2.86 -1.80 -9.18
N LYS A 50 2.97 -2.51 -10.30
CA LYS A 50 3.44 -3.90 -10.33
C LYS A 50 4.92 -3.98 -9.94
N LEU A 51 5.27 -4.98 -9.15
CA LEU A 51 6.66 -5.30 -8.85
C LEU A 51 7.25 -6.03 -10.06
N ARG A 52 8.17 -5.39 -10.77
CA ARG A 52 8.89 -6.00 -11.90
C ARG A 52 10.03 -6.88 -11.37
N TRP A 53 10.64 -7.68 -12.24
CA TRP A 53 11.78 -8.53 -11.91
C TRP A 53 12.90 -7.80 -11.15
N ILE A 54 13.22 -6.56 -11.55
CA ILE A 54 14.19 -5.71 -10.84
C ILE A 54 13.75 -5.45 -9.39
N GLY A 55 12.45 -5.26 -9.15
CA GLY A 55 11.93 -5.10 -7.79
C GLY A 55 12.10 -6.35 -6.93
N TRP A 56 11.99 -7.54 -7.52
CA TRP A 56 12.32 -8.79 -6.82
C TRP A 56 13.81 -8.92 -6.51
N LEU A 57 14.69 -8.54 -7.43
CA LEU A 57 16.13 -8.49 -7.17
C LEU A 57 16.47 -7.59 -5.99
N ILE A 58 15.83 -6.41 -5.90
CA ILE A 58 16.01 -5.50 -4.75
C ILE A 58 15.53 -6.15 -3.45
N VAL A 59 14.38 -6.84 -3.47
CA VAL A 59 13.87 -7.57 -2.28
C VAL A 59 14.89 -8.58 -1.77
N PHE A 60 15.45 -9.40 -2.68
CA PHE A 60 16.48 -10.39 -2.36
C PHE A 60 17.77 -9.74 -1.88
N LEU A 61 18.20 -8.65 -2.51
CA LEU A 61 19.43 -7.95 -2.14
C LEU A 61 19.35 -7.37 -0.73
N ILE A 62 18.22 -6.73 -0.36
CA ILE A 62 17.97 -6.25 1.01
C ILE A 62 18.03 -7.42 2.00
N PHE A 63 17.39 -8.54 1.67
CA PHE A 63 17.39 -9.73 2.51
C PHE A 63 18.80 -10.32 2.72
N ILE A 64 19.59 -10.47 1.65
CA ILE A 64 20.95 -11.00 1.71
C ILE A 64 21.85 -10.10 2.55
N ILE A 65 21.81 -8.79 2.30
CA ILE A 65 22.62 -7.81 3.06
C ILE A 65 22.25 -7.86 4.54
N GLY A 66 20.96 -7.84 4.87
CA GLY A 66 20.49 -7.96 6.26
C GLY A 66 20.99 -9.25 6.91
N SER A 67 20.89 -10.38 6.21
CA SER A 67 21.33 -11.68 6.72
C SER A 67 22.84 -11.74 6.98
N LEU A 68 23.66 -11.20 6.06
CA LEU A 68 25.11 -11.15 6.21
C LEU A 68 25.55 -10.27 7.38
N ILE A 69 24.94 -9.09 7.53
CA ILE A 69 25.20 -8.21 8.68
C ILE A 69 24.75 -8.91 9.97
N GLY A 70 23.60 -9.59 9.97
CA GLY A 70 23.14 -10.36 11.12
C GLY A 70 24.12 -11.45 11.54
N ALA A 71 24.64 -12.23 10.58
CA ALA A 71 25.66 -13.23 10.84
C ALA A 71 26.95 -12.62 11.42
N LEU A 72 27.37 -11.47 10.91
CA LEU A 72 28.52 -10.73 11.44
C LEU A 72 28.27 -10.26 12.89
N VAL A 73 27.09 -9.71 13.19
CA VAL A 73 26.72 -9.32 14.56
C VAL A 73 26.69 -10.54 15.48
N GLY A 74 26.12 -11.66 15.01
CA GLY A 74 26.14 -12.92 15.73
C GLY A 74 27.56 -13.36 16.08
N TYR A 75 28.48 -13.33 15.11
CA TYR A 75 29.89 -13.68 15.32
C TYR A 75 30.58 -12.76 16.33
N LEU A 76 30.40 -11.44 16.21
CA LEU A 76 31.03 -10.45 17.12
C LEU A 76 30.51 -10.54 18.56
N THR A 77 29.31 -11.08 18.76
CA THR A 77 28.67 -11.16 20.08
C THR A 77 28.86 -12.50 20.78
N LEU A 78 29.54 -13.48 20.16
CA LEU A 78 29.76 -14.81 20.73
C LEU A 78 30.50 -14.80 22.08
N ASN A 79 31.42 -13.85 22.27
CA ASN A 79 32.22 -13.74 23.50
C ASN A 79 31.51 -12.95 24.61
N VAL A 80 30.32 -12.42 24.34
CA VAL A 80 29.52 -11.67 25.32
C VAL A 80 28.62 -12.67 26.05
N SER A 81 28.81 -12.84 27.35
CA SER A 81 28.10 -13.84 28.17
C SER A 81 26.57 -13.73 28.11
N SER A 82 26.02 -12.53 27.92
CA SER A 82 24.57 -12.30 27.77
C SER A 82 24.02 -12.60 26.38
N LEU A 83 24.89 -12.77 25.37
CA LEU A 83 24.56 -12.98 23.97
C LEU A 83 25.21 -14.26 23.40
N ASP A 84 25.51 -15.21 24.28
CA ASP A 84 26.05 -16.52 23.96
C ASP A 84 25.15 -17.31 22.99
N ASN A 85 25.67 -18.40 22.42
CA ASN A 85 24.91 -19.30 21.52
C ASN A 85 24.25 -18.56 20.34
N TRP A 86 24.97 -17.63 19.73
CA TRP A 86 24.51 -16.84 18.58
C TRP A 86 23.31 -15.93 18.86
N LYS A 87 22.92 -15.67 20.11
CA LYS A 87 21.75 -14.81 20.43
C LYS A 87 21.78 -13.44 19.79
N GLY A 88 22.96 -12.85 19.59
CA GLY A 88 23.09 -11.57 18.89
C GLY A 88 22.50 -11.55 17.48
N ILE A 89 22.50 -12.67 16.75
CA ILE A 89 21.88 -12.75 15.41
C ILE A 89 20.38 -12.54 15.47
N ASN A 90 19.72 -13.12 16.49
CA ASN A 90 18.27 -13.04 16.65
C ASN A 90 17.85 -11.63 17.06
N TYR A 91 18.55 -11.01 18.01
CA TYR A 91 18.26 -9.61 18.38
C TYR A 91 18.44 -8.66 17.20
N PHE A 92 19.52 -8.81 16.43
CA PHE A 92 19.72 -8.03 15.22
C PHE A 92 18.59 -8.26 14.21
N ASN A 93 18.25 -9.52 13.92
CA ASN A 93 17.23 -9.85 12.94
C ASN A 93 15.84 -9.33 13.34
N VAL A 94 15.47 -9.40 14.62
CA VAL A 94 14.24 -8.80 15.14
C VAL A 94 14.23 -7.28 14.94
N LEU A 95 15.32 -6.60 15.31
CA LEU A 95 15.46 -5.16 15.13
C LEU A 95 15.38 -4.77 13.65
N TYR A 96 16.14 -5.45 12.80
CA TYR A 96 16.19 -5.19 11.37
C TYR A 96 14.84 -5.43 10.70
N THR A 97 14.16 -6.54 11.02
CA THR A 97 12.80 -6.84 10.56
C THR A 97 11.83 -5.73 10.98
N THR A 98 11.91 -5.28 12.23
CA THR A 98 11.08 -4.19 12.76
C THR A 98 11.31 -2.90 11.99
N ILE A 99 12.56 -2.55 11.69
CA ILE A 99 12.91 -1.37 10.89
C ILE A 99 12.33 -1.48 9.48
N LEU A 100 12.42 -2.63 8.82
CA LEU A 100 11.85 -2.82 7.47
C LEU A 100 10.32 -2.60 7.47
N PHE A 101 9.61 -3.18 8.45
CA PHE A 101 8.17 -2.96 8.60
C PHE A 101 7.85 -1.50 8.93
N PHE A 102 8.66 -0.85 9.76
CA PHE A 102 8.50 0.55 10.11
C PHE A 102 8.67 1.46 8.89
N ILE A 103 9.68 1.23 8.04
CA ILE A 103 9.86 1.96 6.78
C ILE A 103 8.64 1.76 5.88
N GLY A 104 8.16 0.51 5.71
CA GLY A 104 6.95 0.22 4.94
C GLY A 104 5.69 0.92 5.48
N PHE A 105 5.58 1.05 6.80
CA PHE A 105 4.53 1.81 7.48
C PHE A 105 4.63 3.31 7.19
N VAL A 106 5.81 3.92 7.34
CA VAL A 106 6.07 5.34 7.05
C VAL A 106 5.72 5.68 5.60
N ILE A 107 6.11 4.84 4.63
CA ILE A 107 5.72 5.00 3.22
C ILE A 107 4.19 5.00 3.07
N GLY A 108 3.49 4.12 3.81
CA GLY A 108 2.03 4.10 3.85
C GLY A 108 1.43 5.39 4.39
N VAL A 109 2.02 5.99 5.42
CA VAL A 109 1.59 7.29 5.97
C VAL A 109 1.81 8.40 4.96
N ILE A 110 2.97 8.44 4.30
CA ILE A 110 3.28 9.44 3.25
C ILE A 110 2.26 9.35 2.11
N LYS A 111 1.98 8.14 1.61
CA LYS A 111 0.96 7.90 0.56
C LYS A 111 -0.42 8.43 0.97
N ASN A 112 -0.84 8.16 2.21
CA ASN A 112 -2.15 8.60 2.71
C ASN A 112 -2.23 10.13 2.86
N ARG A 113 -1.11 10.79 3.23
CA ARG A 113 -1.03 12.26 3.25
C ARG A 113 -1.11 12.85 1.85
N GLN A 114 -0.41 12.26 0.87
CA GLN A 114 -0.50 12.69 -0.53
C GLN A 114 -1.93 12.57 -1.08
N ALA A 115 -2.62 11.47 -0.81
CA ALA A 115 -4.03 11.31 -1.20
C ALA A 115 -4.95 12.37 -0.56
N THR A 116 -4.71 12.71 0.71
CA THR A 116 -5.48 13.76 1.41
C THR A 116 -5.29 15.12 0.75
N ASN A 117 -4.05 15.47 0.39
CA ASN A 117 -3.74 16.74 -0.26
C ASN A 117 -4.30 16.79 -1.69
N PHE A 118 -4.21 15.68 -2.43
CA PHE A 118 -4.74 15.58 -3.80
C PHE A 118 -6.25 15.80 -3.85
N PHE A 119 -7.01 15.18 -2.94
CA PHE A 119 -8.47 15.31 -2.89
C PHE A 119 -8.96 16.51 -2.07
N ASN A 120 -8.06 17.22 -1.38
CA ASN A 120 -8.38 18.24 -0.38
C ASN A 120 -9.44 17.76 0.65
N ASP A 121 -9.48 16.46 0.93
CA ASP A 121 -10.48 15.83 1.79
C ASP A 121 -9.85 14.68 2.59
N ARG A 122 -9.89 14.81 3.93
CA ARG A 122 -9.35 13.82 4.86
C ARG A 122 -10.07 12.47 4.80
N ARG A 123 -11.34 12.44 4.39
CA ARG A 123 -12.15 11.21 4.26
C ARG A 123 -11.68 10.36 3.09
N ARG A 124 -11.08 10.98 2.07
CA ARG A 124 -10.60 10.34 0.84
C ARG A 124 -9.16 9.85 0.91
N ARG A 125 -8.52 9.89 2.09
CA ARG A 125 -7.13 9.44 2.33
C ARG A 125 -6.78 8.02 1.84
N TYR A 126 -7.79 7.15 1.70
CA TYR A 126 -7.61 5.76 1.26
C TYR A 126 -7.99 5.53 -0.21
N GLN A 127 -8.53 6.55 -0.88
CA GLN A 127 -8.82 6.49 -2.31
C GLN A 127 -7.53 6.59 -3.12
N LYS A 128 -7.54 5.98 -4.31
CA LYS A 128 -6.40 6.01 -5.23
C LYS A 128 -6.44 7.31 -6.01
N THR A 129 -5.31 8.00 -6.10
CA THR A 129 -5.20 9.24 -6.90
C THR A 129 -4.93 8.93 -8.37
N LEU A 130 -4.57 7.67 -8.69
CA LEU A 130 -4.12 7.21 -10.01
C LEU A 130 -2.85 7.91 -10.52
N GLU A 131 -2.13 8.61 -9.64
CA GLU A 131 -0.85 9.21 -9.98
C GLU A 131 0.28 8.17 -10.01
N LEU A 132 1.23 8.36 -10.93
CA LEU A 132 2.45 7.54 -11.02
C LEU A 132 3.31 7.64 -9.75
N SER A 133 3.26 8.77 -9.05
CA SER A 133 3.92 8.99 -7.74
C SER A 133 3.41 7.99 -6.68
N GLU A 134 2.08 7.85 -6.57
CA GLU A 134 1.43 6.91 -5.67
C GLU A 134 1.79 5.47 -6.03
N ALA A 135 1.80 5.13 -7.33
CA ALA A 135 2.17 3.80 -7.81
C ALA A 135 3.60 3.42 -7.39
N LYS A 136 4.56 4.35 -7.51
CA LYS A 136 5.94 4.16 -7.05
C LYS A 136 6.02 3.93 -5.53
N LEU A 137 5.29 4.70 -4.73
CA LEU A 137 5.24 4.50 -3.27
C LEU A 137 4.65 3.15 -2.89
N ILE A 138 3.58 2.71 -3.57
CA ILE A 138 3.00 1.38 -3.33
C ILE A 138 3.99 0.28 -3.69
N ARG A 139 4.72 0.42 -4.81
CA ARG A 139 5.78 -0.52 -5.19
C ARG A 139 6.89 -0.57 -4.14
N LEU A 140 7.36 0.58 -3.68
CA LEU A 140 8.40 0.69 -2.66
C LEU A 140 7.96 0.06 -1.34
N LYS A 141 6.73 0.33 -0.90
CA LYS A 141 6.12 -0.29 0.27
C LYS A 141 6.11 -1.83 0.17
N LYS A 142 5.76 -2.38 -1.00
CA LYS A 142 5.80 -3.84 -1.22
C LYS A 142 7.21 -4.41 -1.07
N ILE A 143 8.23 -3.71 -1.57
CA ILE A 143 9.63 -4.16 -1.45
C ILE A 143 9.99 -4.33 0.03
N PHE A 144 9.78 -3.29 0.85
CA PHE A 144 10.13 -3.35 2.27
C PHE A 144 9.33 -4.40 3.04
N TYR A 145 8.03 -4.57 2.77
CA TYR A 145 7.24 -5.61 3.42
C TYR A 145 7.62 -7.02 2.98
N LEU A 146 7.95 -7.24 1.70
CA LEU A 146 8.40 -8.55 1.24
C LEU A 146 9.77 -8.90 1.82
N SER A 147 10.71 -7.95 1.86
CA SER A 147 12.01 -8.15 2.52
C SER A 147 11.85 -8.39 4.03
N GLY A 148 10.96 -7.62 4.69
CA GLY A 148 10.66 -7.81 6.11
C GLY A 148 10.04 -9.17 6.40
N LEU A 149 9.17 -9.67 5.52
CA LEU A 149 8.57 -11.00 5.65
C LEU A 149 9.62 -12.11 5.50
N LEU A 150 10.54 -12.00 4.53
CA LEU A 150 11.66 -12.95 4.41
C LEU A 150 12.56 -12.95 5.65
N MET A 151 12.89 -11.77 6.19
CA MET A 151 13.67 -11.66 7.42
C MET A 151 12.91 -12.21 8.63
N LEU A 152 11.59 -12.04 8.70
CA LEU A 152 10.76 -12.61 9.75
C LEU A 152 10.79 -14.14 9.71
N VAL A 153 10.68 -14.75 8.52
CA VAL A 153 10.81 -16.20 8.34
C VAL A 153 12.19 -16.67 8.81
N LEU A 154 13.26 -15.97 8.41
CA LEU A 154 14.61 -16.29 8.87
C LEU A 154 14.73 -16.19 10.39
N THR A 155 14.15 -15.17 10.99
CA THR A 155 14.14 -14.98 12.45
C THR A 155 13.46 -16.14 13.16
N ILE A 156 12.31 -16.60 12.66
CA ILE A 156 11.61 -17.78 13.21
C ILE A 156 12.47 -19.04 13.10
N ILE A 157 13.13 -19.25 11.95
CA ILE A 157 14.02 -20.41 11.75
C ILE A 157 15.17 -20.38 12.77
N LEU A 158 15.81 -19.23 12.94
CA LEU A 158 16.93 -19.09 13.88
C LEU A 158 16.49 -19.25 15.34
N PHE A 159 15.32 -18.74 15.70
CA PHE A 159 14.70 -18.97 17.02
C PHE A 159 14.53 -20.47 17.29
N LEU A 160 13.99 -21.23 16.32
CA LEU A 160 13.80 -22.67 16.44
C LEU A 160 15.13 -23.46 16.49
N VAL A 161 16.11 -23.09 15.67
CA VAL A 161 17.41 -23.79 15.56
C VAL A 161 18.25 -23.58 16.82
N PHE A 162 18.35 -22.35 17.29
CA PHE A 162 19.19 -22.01 18.44
C PHE A 162 18.46 -22.13 19.78
N LYS A 163 17.15 -22.43 19.77
CA LYS A 163 16.30 -22.52 20.97
C LYS A 163 16.44 -21.30 21.89
N ILE A 164 16.57 -20.14 21.26
CA ILE A 164 16.49 -18.81 21.89
C ILE A 164 15.02 -18.45 21.99
#